data_AF-A0A2N5K860-F1
#
_entry.id   AF-A0A2N5K860-F1
#
_cell.length_a   1.000
_cell.length_b   1.000
_cell.length_c   1.000
_cell.angle_alpha   90.00
_cell.angle_beta   90.00
_cell.angle_gamma   90.00
#
_symmetry.space_group_name_H-M   'P 1'
#
loop_
_entity.id
_entity.type
_entity.pdbx_description
1 polymer ?
#
loop_
_entity_poly.entity_id
_entity_poly.type
_entity_poly.pdbx_seq_one_letter_code
_entity_poly.pdbx_strand_id
1 'polypeptide(L)' 'QLSAILAAEQPQWRVYWVDPGDMRTDMQQAAFPGEDISDRPLPETSIPGLLELIEGDRPSGRYVARALMAEVPA' A
#
# COMPACT_ATOMS: atom_id res chain seq x y z
N GLN A 1 11.57 4.29 -9.31
CA GLN A 1 11.75 5.15 -10.49
C GLN A 1 10.69 4.89 -11.56
N LEU A 2 10.37 3.63 -11.91
CA LEU A 2 9.36 3.30 -12.94
C LEU A 2 7.99 3.98 -12.76
N SER A 3 7.39 3.94 -11.56
CA SER A 3 6.08 4.57 -11.32
C SER A 3 6.09 6.09 -11.50
N ALA A 4 7.20 6.75 -11.18
CA ALA A 4 7.35 8.20 -11.37
C ALA A 4 7.47 8.58 -12.85
N ILE A 5 8.15 7.76 -13.65
CA ILE A 5 8.22 7.94 -15.11
C ILE A 5 6.84 7.76 -15.73
N LEU A 6 6.13 6.68 -15.38
CA LEU A 6 4.80 6.43 -15.89
C LEU A 6 3.82 7.57 -15.55
N ALA A 7 3.89 8.11 -14.33
CA ALA A 7 3.08 9.26 -13.94
C ALA A 7 3.37 10.52 -14.78
N ALA A 8 4.64 10.76 -15.14
CA ALA A 8 5.03 11.89 -15.98
C ALA A 8 4.63 11.69 -17.45
N GLU A 9 4.71 10.46 -17.96
CA GLU A 9 4.34 10.12 -19.34
C GLU A 9 2.83 10.09 -19.57
N GLN A 10 2.04 9.80 -18.52
CA GLN A 10 0.59 9.67 -18.57
C GLN A 10 -0.08 10.61 -17.54
N PRO A 11 -0.08 11.94 -17.77
CA PRO A 11 -0.55 12.91 -16.78
C PRO A 11 -2.04 12.80 -16.43
N GLN A 12 -2.84 12.13 -17.28
CA GLN A 12 -4.24 11.83 -17.03
C GLN A 12 -4.46 10.62 -16.11
N TRP A 13 -3.41 9.87 -15.74
CA TRP A 13 -3.51 8.71 -14.85
C TRP A 13 -3.00 9.05 -13.44
N ARG A 14 -3.70 8.52 -12.43
CA ARG A 14 -3.18 8.45 -11.06
C ARG A 14 -2.35 7.18 -10.92
N VAL A 15 -1.05 7.34 -10.64
CA VAL A 15 -0.10 6.24 -10.53
C VAL A 15 0.44 6.21 -9.11
N TYR A 16 0.10 5.15 -8.38
CA TYR A 16 0.51 4.95 -7.00
C TYR A 16 1.54 3.84 -6.89
N TRP A 17 2.58 4.09 -6.09
CA TRP A 17 3.43 3.05 -5.54
C TRP A 17 3.11 2.93 -4.06
N VAL A 18 2.64 1.76 -3.62
CA VAL A 18 2.13 1.59 -2.26
C VAL A 18 2.99 0.59 -1.52
N ASP A 19 3.44 0.97 -0.34
CA ASP A 19 3.93 0.06 0.67
C ASP A 19 2.75 -0.35 1.58
N PRO A 20 2.30 -1.62 1.54
CA PRO A 20 1.23 -2.09 2.40
C PRO A 20 1.71 -2.39 3.85
N GLY A 21 3.02 -2.34 4.12
CA GLY A 21 3.64 -2.86 5.33
C GLY A 21 3.72 -4.39 5.37
N ASP A 22 4.32 -4.93 6.43
CA ASP A 22 4.38 -6.39 6.64
C ASP A 22 2.98 -6.98 6.77
N MET A 23 2.69 -8.04 6.03
CA MET A 23 1.39 -8.71 6.04
C MET A 23 1.55 -10.22 6.15
N ARG A 24 0.66 -10.84 6.92
CA ARG A 24 0.50 -12.29 7.00
C ARG A 24 -0.17 -12.81 5.72
N THR A 25 0.65 -13.04 4.70
CA THR A 25 0.25 -13.57 3.39
C THR A 25 0.98 -14.87 3.09
N ASP A 26 0.45 -15.65 2.15
CA ASP A 26 1.15 -16.85 1.65
C ASP A 26 2.51 -16.51 1.04
N MET A 27 2.62 -15.36 0.36
CA MET A 27 3.89 -14.84 -0.16
C MET A 27 4.90 -14.61 0.97
N GLN A 28 4.45 -14.02 2.08
CA GLN A 28 5.30 -13.79 3.24
C GLN A 28 5.72 -15.10 3.92
N GLN A 29 4.79 -16.06 4.05
CA GLN A 29 5.10 -17.38 4.59
C GLN A 29 6.11 -18.13 3.71
N ALA A 30 5.98 -18.04 2.38
CA ALA A 30 6.90 -18.66 1.44
C ALA A 30 8.33 -18.07 1.52
N ALA A 31 8.46 -16.79 1.92
CA ALA A 31 9.75 -16.15 2.16
C ALA A 31 10.42 -16.60 3.47
N PHE A 32 9.64 -17.12 4.43
CA PHE A 32 10.13 -17.61 5.74
C PHE A 32 9.58 -19.01 6.06
N PRO A 33 9.99 -20.06 5.33
CA PRO A 33 9.44 -21.40 5.51
C PRO A 33 9.70 -21.98 6.91
N GLY A 34 8.64 -22.43 7.58
CA GLY A 34 8.73 -23.06 8.91
C GLY A 34 8.76 -22.07 10.08
N GLU A 35 8.82 -20.77 9.82
CA GLU A 35 8.68 -19.74 10.84
C GLU A 35 7.21 -19.39 11.08
N ASP A 36 6.87 -19.11 12.34
CA ASP A 36 5.59 -18.51 12.70
C ASP A 36 5.61 -17.02 12.39
N ILE A 37 4.69 -16.58 11.52
CA ILE A 37 4.52 -15.18 11.10
C ILE A 37 3.26 -14.54 11.69
N SER A 38 2.70 -15.12 12.75
CA SER A 38 1.48 -14.66 13.41
C SER A 38 1.60 -13.28 14.05
N ASP A 39 2.82 -12.78 14.26
CA ASP A 39 3.13 -11.42 14.70
C ASP A 39 2.81 -10.35 13.65
N ARG A 40 2.75 -10.73 12.37
CA ARG A 40 2.45 -9.81 11.28
C ARG A 40 0.94 -9.52 11.19
N PRO A 41 0.54 -8.27 10.92
CA PRO A 41 -0.86 -7.93 10.69
C PRO A 41 -1.50 -8.70 9.53
N LEU A 42 -2.81 -8.84 9.58
CA LEU A 42 -3.60 -9.38 8.49
C LEU A 42 -3.56 -8.46 7.25
N PRO A 43 -3.70 -8.99 6.03
CA PRO A 43 -3.77 -8.17 4.81
C PRO A 43 -4.88 -7.12 4.87
N GLU A 44 -6.01 -7.44 5.50
CA GLU A 44 -7.16 -6.56 5.67
C GLU A 44 -6.82 -5.27 6.41
N THR A 45 -5.77 -5.27 7.24
CA THR A 45 -5.29 -4.07 7.95
C THR A 45 -4.85 -2.96 6.98
N SER A 46 -4.44 -3.30 5.75
CA SER A 46 -3.99 -2.31 4.76
C SER A 46 -5.09 -1.84 3.82
N ILE A 47 -6.29 -2.44 3.86
CA ILE A 47 -7.43 -2.11 2.98
C ILE A 47 -7.85 -0.64 3.09
N PRO A 48 -8.03 -0.04 4.30
CA PRO A 48 -8.53 1.34 4.38
C PRO A 48 -7.62 2.34 3.66
N GLY A 49 -6.30 2.21 3.79
CA GLY A 49 -5.34 3.07 3.07
C GLY A 49 -5.30 2.83 1.56
N LEU A 50 -5.59 1.61 1.10
CA LEU A 50 -5.73 1.32 -0.33
C LEU A 50 -7.02 1.92 -0.90
N LEU A 51 -8.13 1.84 -0.17
CA LEU A 51 -9.40 2.47 -0.56
C LEU A 51 -9.26 4.00 -0.65
N GLU A 52 -8.61 4.63 0.32
CA GLU A 52 -8.29 6.07 0.28
C GLU A 52 -7.54 6.47 -1.00
N LEU A 53 -6.59 5.66 -1.47
CA LEU A 53 -5.89 5.95 -2.73
C LEU A 53 -6.76 5.74 -3.97
N ILE A 54 -7.59 4.70 -3.98
CA ILE A 54 -8.43 4.36 -5.14
C ILE A 54 -9.57 5.37 -5.28
N GLU A 55 -10.28 5.63 -4.18
CA GLU A 55 -11.51 6.41 -4.12
C GLU A 55 -11.26 7.91 -3.91
N GLY A 56 -10.16 8.27 -3.24
CA GLY A 56 -9.76 9.66 -2.99
C GLY A 56 -9.12 10.36 -4.20
N ASP A 57 -8.56 11.54 -3.97
CA ASP A 57 -8.02 12.44 -5.00
C ASP A 57 -6.50 12.68 -4.90
N ARG A 58 -5.80 11.87 -4.10
CA ARG A 58 -4.37 12.03 -3.83
C ARG A 58 -3.55 12.03 -5.12
N PRO A 59 -2.50 12.88 -5.22
CA PRO A 59 -1.66 12.94 -6.42
C PRO A 59 -0.87 11.64 -6.63
N SER A 60 -0.44 11.35 -7.87
CA SER A 60 0.50 10.26 -8.15
C SER A 60 1.73 10.34 -7.24
N GLY A 61 2.16 9.21 -6.69
CA GLY A 61 3.19 9.24 -5.66
C GLY A 61 3.43 7.92 -4.95
N ARG A 62 4.23 8.02 -3.87
CA ARG A 62 4.56 6.89 -3.00
C ARG A 62 3.83 7.05 -1.68
N TYR A 63 3.15 6.00 -1.26
CA TYR A 63 2.32 6.01 -0.07
C TYR A 63 2.59 4.78 0.79
N VAL A 64 2.48 4.95 2.10
CA VAL A 64 2.42 3.83 3.05
C VAL A 64 0.97 3.66 3.44
N ALA A 65 0.34 2.53 3.10
CA ALA A 65 -1.10 2.33 3.26
C ALA A 65 -1.56 2.60 4.70
N ARG A 66 -0.78 2.15 5.68
CA ARG A 66 -1.13 2.29 7.11
C ARG A 66 -0.96 3.72 7.64
N ALA A 67 -0.12 4.55 7.01
CA ALA A 67 0.03 5.95 7.39
C ALA A 67 -1.18 6.79 6.96
N LEU A 68 -1.90 6.37 5.91
CA LEU A 68 -3.10 7.05 5.41
C LEU A 68 -4.32 6.90 6.32
N MET A 69 -4.30 5.92 7.22
CA MET A 69 -5.38 5.70 8.20
C MET A 69 -5.35 6.70 9.36
N ALA A 70 -4.22 7.36 9.60
CA ALA A 70 -4.01 8.25 10.75
C ALA A 70 -4.53 9.68 10.53
N GLU A 71 -4.90 10.04 9.30
CA GLU A 71 -5.49 11.34 8.97
C GLU A 71 -7.02 11.25 9.10
N VAL A 72 -7.54 11.30 10.32
CA VAL A 72 -8.96 11.63 10.54
C VAL A 72 -9.09 13.15 10.39
N PRO A 73 -9.86 13.67 9.42
CA PRO A 73 -10.14 15.11 9.36
C PRO A 73 -10.95 15.49 10.60
N ALA A 74 -10.60 16.61 11.23
CA ALA A 74 -11.36 17.21 12.32
C ALA A 74 -12.76 17.68 11.86
#